data_AF-A0A2D6T4I9-F1
#
_entry.id   AF-A0A2D6T4I9-F1
#
_cell.length_a   1.000
_cell.length_b   1.000
_cell.length_c   1.000
_cell.angle_alpha   90.00
_cell.angle_beta   90.00
_cell.angle_gamma   90.00
#
_symmetry.space_group_name_H-M   'P 1'
#
loop_
_entity.id
_entity.type
_entity.pdbx_description
1 polymer ?
#
loop_
_entity_poly.entity_id
_entity_poly.type
_entity_poly.pdbx_seq_one_letter_code
_entity_poly.pdbx_strand_id
1 'polypeptide(L)'
;MLAERIGIIRTILLTELLTVAGILVLIPIPLPATLVLLPLVGIGLNGTSSVLYATIADFVVPERRTRGFGLFYTLGSAASALSPAAFGLLSDQAGVTTTLAAVAASILLILPLSYLLRPSLAAAADDAAAMARK
;
A
#
# COMPACT_ATOMS: atom_id res chain seq x y z
N MET A 1 -16.36 5.69 0.53
CA MET A 1 -15.48 4.63 1.11
C MET A 1 -14.92 5.05 2.48
N LEU A 2 -14.30 4.13 3.23
CA LEU A 2 -13.70 4.44 4.55
C LEU A 2 -12.71 5.63 4.47
N ALA A 3 -11.96 5.75 3.37
CA ALA A 3 -11.08 6.88 3.11
C ALA A 3 -11.79 8.23 2.92
N GLU A 4 -13.02 8.28 2.42
CA GLU A 4 -13.82 9.51 2.35
C GLU A 4 -14.25 10.01 3.73
N ARG A 5 -14.39 9.10 4.71
CA ARG A 5 -14.81 9.45 6.07
C ARG A 5 -13.64 9.77 7.00
N ILE A 6 -12.49 9.12 6.81
CA ILE A 6 -11.35 9.20 7.75
C ILE A 6 -10.13 9.94 7.14
N GLY A 7 -10.09 10.08 5.81
CA GLY A 7 -9.04 10.74 5.04
C GLY A 7 -8.02 9.75 4.46
N ILE A 8 -7.56 10.03 3.23
CA ILE A 8 -6.63 9.21 2.43
C ILE A 8 -5.42 8.76 3.25
N ILE A 9 -4.68 9.69 3.85
CA ILE A 9 -3.45 9.39 4.59
C ILE A 9 -3.74 8.50 5.81
N ARG A 10 -4.83 8.75 6.54
CA ARG A 10 -5.17 7.93 7.73
C ARG A 10 -5.54 6.51 7.33
N THR A 11 -6.23 6.33 6.21
CA THR A 11 -6.54 5.00 5.71
C THR A 11 -5.28 4.26 5.31
N ILE A 12 -4.36 4.91 4.57
CA ILE A 12 -3.05 4.31 4.22
C ILE A 12 -2.31 3.89 5.50
N LEU A 13 -2.13 4.79 6.46
CA LEU A 13 -1.43 4.47 7.72
C LEU A 13 -2.07 3.27 8.43
N LEU A 14 -3.40 3.22 8.53
CA LEU A 14 -4.10 2.13 9.21
C LEU A 14 -3.91 0.80 8.50
N THR A 15 -4.04 0.76 7.19
CA THR A 15 -3.90 -0.46 6.39
C THR A 15 -2.46 -0.97 6.36
N GLU A 16 -1.47 -0.07 6.26
CA GLU A 16 -0.05 -0.46 6.29
C GLU A 16 0.35 -0.96 7.67
N LEU A 17 -0.04 -0.27 8.75
CA LEU A 17 0.25 -0.71 10.13
C LEU A 17 -0.42 -2.04 10.45
N LEU A 18 -1.67 -2.25 10.02
CA LEU A 18 -2.37 -3.52 10.19
C LEU A 18 -1.65 -4.64 9.44
N THR A 19 -1.15 -4.37 8.24
CA THR A 19 -0.39 -5.33 7.44
C THR A 19 0.93 -5.70 8.12
N VAL A 20 1.71 -4.70 8.56
CA VAL A 20 2.97 -4.90 9.28
C VAL A 20 2.73 -5.70 10.55
N ALA A 21 1.73 -5.33 11.35
CA ALA A 21 1.37 -6.05 12.55
C ALA A 21 0.98 -7.51 12.23
N GLY A 22 0.19 -7.72 11.19
CA GLY A 22 -0.18 -9.05 10.71
C GLY A 22 1.05 -9.90 10.41
N ILE A 23 1.97 -9.40 9.59
CA ILE A 23 3.21 -10.11 9.23
C ILE A 23 4.05 -10.43 10.47
N LEU A 24 4.23 -9.48 11.38
CA LEU A 24 5.02 -9.68 12.60
C LEU A 24 4.39 -10.71 13.54
N VAL A 25 3.06 -10.76 13.63
CA VAL A 25 2.33 -11.79 14.39
C VAL A 25 2.50 -13.19 13.79
N LEU A 26 2.69 -13.30 12.47
CA LEU A 26 2.91 -14.59 11.82
C LEU A 26 4.30 -15.20 12.12
N ILE A 27 5.28 -14.40 12.54
CA ILE A 27 6.66 -14.86 12.77
C ILE A 27 6.77 -15.89 13.92
N PRO A 28 6.25 -15.63 15.13
CA PRO A 28 6.46 -16.54 16.27
C PRO A 28 5.47 -17.70 16.34
N ILE A 29 4.42 -17.73 15.51
CA ILE A 29 3.32 -18.71 15.62
C ILE A 29 3.58 -19.97 14.77
N PRO A 30 3.08 -21.14 15.19
CA PRO A 30 3.25 -22.37 14.44
C PRO A 30 2.40 -22.39 13.16
N LEU A 31 2.87 -23.10 12.13
CA LEU A 31 2.26 -23.16 10.79
C LEU A 31 0.73 -23.36 10.78
N PRO A 32 0.12 -24.29 11.56
CA PRO A 32 -1.33 -24.45 11.55
C PRO A 32 -2.07 -23.17 11.98
N ALA A 33 -1.55 -22.44 12.97
CA ALA A 33 -2.11 -21.17 13.41
C ALA A 33 -1.93 -20.08 12.35
N THR A 34 -0.77 -20.05 11.69
CA THR A 34 -0.50 -19.16 10.54
C THR A 34 -1.55 -19.34 9.44
N LEU A 35 -1.84 -20.59 9.06
CA LEU A 35 -2.83 -20.89 8.00
C LEU A 35 -4.24 -20.40 8.37
N VAL A 36 -4.61 -20.46 9.65
CA VAL A 36 -5.91 -19.94 10.13
C VAL A 36 -5.95 -18.41 10.19
N LEU A 37 -4.82 -17.77 10.51
CA LEU A 37 -4.70 -16.30 10.59
C LEU A 37 -4.56 -15.62 9.23
N LEU A 38 -3.99 -16.30 8.23
CA LEU A 38 -3.73 -15.75 6.90
C LEU A 38 -4.96 -15.11 6.22
N PRO A 39 -6.18 -15.69 6.23
CA PRO A 39 -7.36 -15.04 5.68
C PRO A 39 -7.67 -13.69 6.33
N LEU A 40 -7.50 -13.57 7.65
CA LEU A 40 -7.74 -12.31 8.38
C LEU A 40 -6.70 -11.25 8.02
N VAL A 41 -5.42 -11.65 7.95
CA VAL A 41 -4.33 -10.77 7.49
C VAL A 41 -4.59 -10.33 6.04
N GLY A 42 -5.08 -11.24 5.18
CA GLY A 42 -5.46 -10.98 3.80
C GLY A 42 -6.54 -9.92 3.63
N ILE A 43 -7.53 -9.85 4.54
CA ILE A 43 -8.55 -8.80 4.52
C ILE A 43 -7.91 -7.42 4.77
N GLY A 44 -6.99 -7.33 5.73
CA GLY A 44 -6.28 -6.09 6.05
C GLY A 44 -5.39 -5.61 4.90
N LEU A 45 -4.72 -6.54 4.21
CA LEU A 45 -3.83 -6.30 3.08
C LEU A 45 -4.50 -5.64 1.86
N ASN A 46 -5.82 -5.76 1.70
CA ASN A 46 -6.52 -5.33 0.49
C ASN A 46 -7.14 -3.92 0.56
N GLY A 47 -6.97 -3.19 1.67
CA GLY A 47 -7.58 -1.87 1.84
C GLY A 47 -6.94 -0.73 1.05
N THR A 48 -5.64 -0.80 0.79
CA THR A 48 -4.80 0.30 0.25
C THR A 48 -5.12 0.65 -1.20
N SER A 49 -5.29 -0.36 -2.06
CA SER A 49 -5.48 -0.20 -3.51
C SER A 49 -6.65 0.74 -3.83
N SER A 50 -7.77 0.60 -3.11
CA SER A 50 -8.95 1.45 -3.31
C SER A 50 -8.67 2.94 -3.09
N VAL A 51 -7.84 3.26 -2.11
CA VAL A 51 -7.43 4.63 -1.79
C VAL A 51 -6.48 5.18 -2.84
N LEU A 52 -5.55 4.36 -3.32
CA LEU A 52 -4.58 4.76 -4.36
C LEU A 52 -5.27 4.99 -5.70
N TYR A 53 -6.24 4.16 -6.07
CA TYR A 53 -7.04 4.38 -7.29
C TYR A 53 -7.86 5.67 -7.22
N ALA A 54 -8.52 5.93 -6.08
CA ALA A 54 -9.26 7.17 -5.85
C ALA A 54 -8.32 8.39 -5.95
N THR A 55 -7.15 8.32 -5.32
CA THR A 55 -6.10 9.35 -5.37
C THR A 55 -5.71 9.70 -6.83
N ILE A 56 -5.51 8.70 -7.69
CA ILE A 56 -5.20 8.96 -9.11
C ILE A 56 -6.37 9.62 -9.83
N ALA A 57 -7.59 9.17 -9.58
CA ALA A 57 -8.78 9.75 -10.19
C ALA A 57 -8.98 11.22 -9.76
N ASP A 58 -8.72 11.52 -8.49
CA ASP A 58 -8.92 12.84 -7.89
C ASP A 58 -7.83 13.85 -8.27
N PHE A 59 -6.57 13.42 -8.37
CA PHE A 59 -5.42 14.33 -8.53
C PHE A 59 -4.82 14.40 -9.93
N VAL A 60 -5.15 13.45 -10.82
CA VAL A 60 -4.68 13.50 -12.21
C VAL A 60 -5.75 14.12 -13.10
N VAL A 61 -5.38 15.21 -13.78
CA VAL A 61 -6.25 15.90 -14.74
C VAL A 61 -6.84 14.92 -15.77
N PRO A 62 -8.10 15.11 -16.21
CA PRO A 62 -8.82 14.13 -17.03
C PRO A 62 -8.04 13.67 -18.28
N GLU A 63 -7.34 14.59 -18.95
CA GLU A 63 -6.59 14.32 -20.19
C GLU A 63 -5.37 13.42 -19.97
N ARG A 64 -4.87 13.37 -18.73
CA ARG A 64 -3.68 12.58 -18.34
C ARG A 64 -4.03 11.36 -17.49
N ARG A 65 -5.29 11.20 -17.08
CA ARG A 65 -5.72 10.15 -16.15
C ARG A 65 -5.39 8.74 -16.66
N THR A 66 -5.58 8.47 -17.94
CA THR A 66 -5.18 7.20 -18.58
C THR A 66 -3.68 6.92 -18.44
N ARG A 67 -2.83 7.94 -18.62
CA ARG A 67 -1.37 7.80 -18.43
C ARG A 67 -1.02 7.61 -16.95
N GLY A 68 -1.73 8.29 -16.05
CA GLY A 68 -1.57 8.13 -14.60
C GLY A 68 -1.85 6.69 -14.14
N PHE A 69 -3.00 6.14 -14.55
CA PHE A 69 -3.31 4.72 -14.29
C PHE A 69 -2.34 3.78 -15.00
N GLY A 70 -1.94 4.07 -16.23
CA GLY A 70 -0.94 3.28 -16.96
C GLY A 70 0.36 3.15 -16.17
N LEU A 71 0.92 4.27 -15.69
CA LEU A 71 2.13 4.26 -14.87
C LEU A 71 1.95 3.48 -13.57
N PHE A 72 0.83 3.72 -12.87
CA PHE A 72 0.51 3.02 -11.63
C PHE A 72 0.48 1.50 -11.81
N TYR A 73 -0.25 1.01 -12.81
CA TYR A 73 -0.38 -0.43 -13.07
C TYR A 73 0.92 -1.05 -13.58
N THR A 74 1.68 -0.36 -14.43
CA THR A 74 2.98 -0.86 -14.90
C THR A 74 3.96 -1.02 -13.75
N LEU A 75 4.12 0.00 -12.90
CA LEU A 75 5.01 -0.07 -11.74
C LEU A 75 4.56 -1.14 -10.74
N GLY A 76 3.25 -1.19 -10.44
CA GLY A 76 2.70 -2.21 -9.55
C GLY A 76 2.88 -3.63 -10.07
N SER A 77 2.73 -3.84 -11.38
CA SER A 77 2.91 -5.15 -12.01
C SER A 77 4.39 -5.57 -12.05
N ALA A 78 5.28 -4.63 -12.37
CA ALA A 78 6.73 -4.88 -12.35
C ALA A 78 7.20 -5.24 -10.95
N ALA A 79 6.79 -4.47 -9.93
CA ALA A 79 7.09 -4.79 -8.53
C ALA A 79 6.55 -6.17 -8.13
N SER A 80 5.29 -6.48 -8.48
CA SER A 80 4.67 -7.78 -8.18
C SER A 80 5.39 -8.94 -8.87
N ALA A 81 5.85 -8.76 -10.11
CA ALA A 81 6.59 -9.78 -10.83
C ALA A 81 7.98 -10.04 -10.26
N LEU A 82 8.66 -8.97 -9.78
CA LEU A 82 10.01 -9.07 -9.23
C LEU A 82 10.04 -9.54 -7.76
N SER A 83 8.98 -9.27 -7.00
CA SER A 83 8.93 -9.54 -5.55
C SER A 83 9.17 -11.01 -5.18
N PRO A 84 8.54 -12.02 -5.82
CA PRO A 84 8.79 -13.43 -5.50
C PRO A 84 10.24 -13.83 -5.67
N ALA A 85 10.90 -13.38 -6.75
CA ALA A 85 12.30 -13.68 -6.99
C ALA A 85 13.20 -12.98 -5.95
N ALA A 86 12.96 -11.69 -5.67
CA ALA A 86 13.75 -10.93 -4.71
C ALA A 86 13.65 -11.48 -3.28
N PHE A 87 12.43 -11.70 -2.80
CA PHE A 87 12.19 -12.21 -1.44
C PHE A 87 12.43 -13.72 -1.33
N GLY A 88 12.26 -14.49 -2.41
CA GLY A 88 12.63 -15.91 -2.46
C GLY A 88 14.14 -16.10 -2.29
N LEU A 89 14.95 -15.38 -3.06
CA LEU A 89 16.41 -15.40 -2.91
C LEU A 89 16.87 -14.92 -1.53
N LEU A 90 16.19 -13.93 -0.95
CA LEU A 90 16.46 -13.50 0.43
C LEU A 90 16.12 -14.61 1.44
N SER A 91 15.00 -15.32 1.24
CA SER A 91 14.57 -16.42 2.09
C SER A 91 15.54 -17.60 2.04
N ASP A 92 16.04 -17.94 0.86
CA ASP A 92 17.00 -19.03 0.69
C ASP A 92 18.32 -18.75 1.41
N GLN A 93 18.74 -17.48 1.49
CA GLN A 93 20.00 -17.07 2.11
C GLN A 93 19.89 -16.75 3.60
N ALA A 94 18.83 -16.05 4.02
CA ALA A 94 18.68 -15.46 5.35
C ALA A 94 17.53 -16.06 6.16
N GLY A 95 16.77 -17.00 5.58
CA GLY A 95 15.64 -17.67 6.20
C GLY A 95 14.32 -16.88 6.14
N VAL A 96 13.22 -17.62 6.29
CA VAL A 96 11.84 -17.10 6.17
C VAL A 96 11.58 -15.96 7.16
N THR A 97 12.01 -16.09 8.42
CA THR A 97 11.81 -15.07 9.46
C THR A 97 12.42 -13.71 9.07
N THR A 98 13.67 -13.71 8.60
CA THR A 98 14.36 -12.50 8.16
C THR A 98 13.66 -11.88 6.95
N THR A 99 13.23 -12.71 6.00
CA THR A 99 12.48 -12.25 4.81
C THR A 99 11.15 -11.61 5.20
N LEU A 100 10.38 -12.21 6.10
CA LEU A 100 9.11 -11.63 6.58
C LEU A 100 9.35 -10.29 7.30
N ALA A 101 10.41 -10.18 8.10
CA ALA A 101 10.79 -8.91 8.72
C ALA A 101 11.19 -7.85 7.68
N ALA A 102 11.91 -8.25 6.62
CA ALA A 102 12.28 -7.36 5.52
C ALA A 102 11.06 -6.88 4.71
N VAL A 103 10.08 -7.77 4.46
CA VAL A 103 8.80 -7.39 3.83
C VAL A 103 8.07 -6.37 4.71
N ALA A 104 7.94 -6.64 6.01
CA ALA A 104 7.33 -5.70 6.96
C ALA A 104 8.06 -4.34 6.97
N ALA A 105 9.39 -4.33 6.96
CA ALA A 105 10.18 -3.12 6.88
C ALA A 105 9.97 -2.35 5.56
N SER A 106 9.85 -3.05 4.43
CA SER A 106 9.58 -2.42 3.13
C SER A 106 8.21 -1.72 3.11
N ILE A 107 7.21 -2.31 3.77
CA ILE A 107 5.87 -1.71 3.90
C ILE A 107 5.94 -0.43 4.75
N LEU A 108 6.75 -0.42 5.82
CA LEU A 108 6.93 0.77 6.65
C LEU A 108 7.50 1.97 5.86
N LEU A 109 8.17 1.76 4.73
CA LEU A 109 8.63 2.85 3.85
C LEU A 109 7.47 3.65 3.24
N ILE A 110 6.26 3.09 3.20
CA ILE A 110 5.06 3.79 2.70
C ILE A 110 4.66 4.92 3.66
N LEU A 111 4.91 4.77 4.97
CA LEU A 111 4.55 5.80 5.96
C LEU A 111 5.31 7.14 5.76
N PRO A 112 6.65 7.18 5.69
CA PRO A 112 7.37 8.42 5.44
C PRO A 112 7.10 8.98 4.05
N LEU A 113 6.93 8.13 3.02
CA LEU A 113 6.56 8.59 1.67
C LEU A 113 5.19 9.27 1.65
N SER A 114 4.20 8.68 2.33
CA SER A 114 2.86 9.25 2.45
C SER A 114 2.86 10.59 3.21
N TYR A 115 3.72 10.72 4.22
CA TYR A 115 3.88 11.96 4.94
C TYR A 115 4.56 13.04 4.08
N LEU A 116 5.60 12.67 3.33
CA LEU A 116 6.31 13.59 2.44
C LEU A 116 5.42 14.12 1.30
N LEU A 117 4.50 13.29 0.81
CA LEU A 117 3.55 13.64 -0.26
C LEU A 117 2.33 14.42 0.26
N ARG A 118 2.14 14.54 1.57
CA ARG A 118 0.98 15.21 2.19
C ARG A 118 0.73 16.64 1.70
N PRO A 119 1.74 17.52 1.56
CA PRO A 119 1.52 18.88 1.04
C PRO A 119 1.05 18.86 -0.41
N SER A 120 1.62 17.99 -1.24
CA SER A 120 1.25 17.85 -2.65
C SER A 120 -0.17 17.31 -2.82
N LEU A 121 -0.57 16.35 -1.97
CA LEU A 121 -1.94 15.82 -1.93
C LEU A 121 -2.94 16.90 -1.47
N ALA A 122 -2.56 17.78 -0.54
CA ALA A 122 -3.41 18.89 -0.10
C ALA A 122 -3.56 19.95 -1.20
N ALA A 123 -2.45 20.37 -1.82
CA ALA A 123 -2.46 21.34 -2.91
C ALA A 123 -3.29 20.86 -4.11
N ALA A 124 -3.12 19.60 -4.50
CA ALA A 124 -3.88 19.01 -5.59
C ALA A 124 -5.39 18.86 -5.24
N ALA A 125 -5.76 18.77 -3.95
CA ALA A 125 -7.15 18.71 -3.52
C ALA A 125 -7.82 20.07 -3.63
N ASP A 126 -7.09 21.13 -3.28
CA ASP A 126 -7.55 22.51 -3.39
C ASP A 126 -7.76 22.90 -4.87
N ASP A 127 -6.84 22.51 -5.75
CA ASP A 127 -6.95 22.74 -7.20
C ASP A 127 -8.17 22.03 -7.82
N ALA A 128 -8.41 20.77 -7.46
CA ALA A 128 -9.59 20.02 -7.91
C ALA A 128 -10.90 20.66 -7.44
N ALA A 129 -10.96 21.12 -6.18
CA ALA A 129 -12.13 21.80 -5.63
C ALA A 129 -12.37 23.19 -6.26
N ALA A 130 -11.33 23.87 -6.73
CA ALA A 130 -11.45 25.13 -7.47
C ALA A 130 -12.00 24.89 -8.89
N MET A 131 -11.59 23.81 -9.55
CA MET A 131 -12.02 23.47 -10.91
C MET A 131 -13.48 23.00 -10.95
N ALA A 132 -13.95 22.27 -9.94
CA ALA A 132 -15.35 21.83 -9.82
C ALA A 132 -16.35 22.96 -9.49
N ARG A 133 -15.87 24.13 -9.05
CA ARG A 133 -16.68 25.32 -8.76
C ARG A 133 -16.87 26.25 -9.97
N LYS A 134 -16.14 26.00 -11.07
CA LYS A 134 -16.30 26.68 -12.35
C LYS A 134 -17.27 25.94 -13.25
#